data_AF-A0A1M3BGM4-F1
#
_entry.id   AF-A0A1M3BGM4-F1
#
_cell.length_a   1.000
_cell.length_b   1.000
_cell.length_c   1.000
_cell.angle_alpha   90.00
_cell.angle_beta   90.00
_cell.angle_gamma   90.00
#
_symmetry.space_group_name_H-M   'P 1'
#
loop_
_entity.id
_entity.type
_entity.pdbx_description
1 polymer ?
#
loop_
_entity_poly.entity_id
_entity_poly.type
_entity_poly.pdbx_seq_one_letter_code
_entity_poly.pdbx_strand_id
1 'polypeptide(L)'
;MRKLVLALAVLLALAAIVAGCGGGDSSSSAGSTSSDSASSAESGSSEESSSDDESGSEDESGSDEGSDDSGVAPTKAAFIKEADEICGNEDAVMTEEIADFAKENNINTEEEPTEDQQIEVFHEVVLPNIAKQAEEIAALTPPAGDEETVEDITDTLSSEIQEAEEADGIPDQSTLEEASKKAKAYGLKTCGS
;
A
#
# COMPACT_ATOMS: atom_id res chain seq x y z
N MET A 1 13.84 -18.94 -15.45
CA MET A 1 13.56 -18.08 -16.64
C MET A 1 12.20 -18.26 -17.31
N ARG A 2 11.80 -19.41 -17.89
CA ARG A 2 10.50 -19.48 -18.61
C ARG A 2 9.28 -19.25 -17.73
N LYS A 3 9.28 -19.66 -16.46
CA LYS A 3 8.12 -19.49 -15.56
C LYS A 3 7.99 -18.06 -15.01
N LEU A 4 9.11 -17.37 -14.78
CA LEU A 4 9.15 -15.98 -14.31
C LEU A 4 8.92 -15.01 -15.48
N VAL A 5 9.48 -15.30 -16.66
CA VAL A 5 9.09 -14.63 -17.93
C VAL A 5 7.64 -14.94 -18.30
N LEU A 6 7.09 -16.12 -17.98
CA LEU A 6 5.67 -16.42 -18.17
C LEU A 6 4.78 -15.69 -17.16
N ALA A 7 5.18 -15.53 -15.90
CA ALA A 7 4.42 -14.76 -14.91
C ALA A 7 4.37 -13.28 -15.29
N LEU A 8 5.52 -12.71 -15.68
CA LEU A 8 5.65 -11.31 -16.09
C LEU A 8 5.00 -11.05 -17.47
N ALA A 9 5.03 -12.03 -18.39
CA ALA A 9 4.30 -11.95 -19.67
C ALA A 9 2.79 -12.14 -19.54
N VAL A 10 2.30 -12.90 -18.55
CA VAL A 10 0.86 -13.03 -18.27
C VAL A 10 0.31 -11.75 -17.66
N LEU A 11 1.08 -11.08 -16.80
CA LEU A 11 0.75 -9.76 -16.26
C LEU A 11 0.69 -8.67 -17.37
N LEU A 12 1.64 -8.70 -18.32
CA LEU A 12 1.64 -7.77 -19.48
C LEU A 12 0.55 -8.07 -20.52
N ALA A 13 0.09 -9.32 -20.66
CA ALA A 13 -0.94 -9.68 -21.64
C ALA A 13 -2.37 -9.30 -21.20
N LEU A 14 -2.62 -9.10 -19.91
CA LEU A 14 -3.94 -8.69 -19.38
C LEU A 14 -4.27 -7.21 -19.66
N ALA A 15 -3.27 -6.37 -19.91
CA ALA A 15 -3.47 -4.96 -20.27
C ALA A 15 -3.92 -4.73 -21.73
N ALA A 16 -3.88 -5.76 -22.59
CA ALA A 16 -4.18 -5.62 -24.02
C ALA A 16 -5.60 -6.05 -24.44
N ILE A 17 -6.48 -6.45 -23.51
CA ILE A 17 -7.84 -6.96 -23.82
C ILE A 17 -8.94 -5.95 -23.39
N VAL A 18 -8.76 -4.67 -23.68
CA VAL A 18 -9.82 -3.63 -23.47
C VAL A 18 -10.28 -3.00 -24.80
N ALA A 19 -10.19 -3.75 -25.90
CA ALA A 19 -10.84 -3.38 -27.15
C ALA A 19 -11.42 -4.61 -27.86
N GLY A 20 -12.63 -5.02 -27.43
CA GLY A 20 -13.58 -5.74 -28.27
C GLY A 20 -13.90 -7.18 -27.90
N CYS A 21 -15.05 -7.39 -27.25
CA CYS A 21 -16.07 -8.31 -27.73
C CYS A 21 -17.39 -8.03 -27.00
N GLY A 22 -18.30 -7.34 -27.70
CA GLY A 22 -19.72 -7.37 -27.37
C GLY A 22 -20.32 -8.69 -27.86
N GLY A 23 -21.18 -9.29 -27.06
CA GLY A 23 -21.95 -10.48 -27.43
C GLY A 23 -22.57 -11.10 -26.19
N GLY A 24 -23.80 -10.70 -25.89
CA GLY A 24 -24.53 -11.19 -24.72
C GLY A 24 -24.99 -12.64 -24.86
N ASP A 25 -25.39 -13.22 -23.73
CA ASP A 25 -26.60 -14.02 -23.64
C ASP A 25 -27.07 -14.12 -22.19
N SER A 26 -28.40 -14.09 -22.05
CA SER A 26 -29.11 -14.05 -20.78
C SER A 26 -29.17 -15.45 -20.16
N SER A 27 -29.00 -15.57 -18.84
CA SER A 27 -29.56 -16.69 -18.09
C SER A 27 -29.79 -16.32 -16.62
N SER A 28 -31.05 -16.06 -16.32
CA SER A 28 -31.62 -16.02 -14.97
C SER A 28 -31.39 -17.35 -14.26
N SER A 29 -30.95 -17.31 -13.00
CA SER A 29 -31.09 -18.44 -12.08
C SER A 29 -31.42 -17.88 -10.70
N ALA A 30 -32.71 -17.89 -10.40
CA ALA A 30 -33.23 -17.70 -9.06
C ALA A 30 -32.89 -18.94 -8.23
N GLY A 31 -32.23 -18.74 -7.10
CA GLY A 31 -31.96 -19.77 -6.11
C GLY A 31 -32.09 -19.17 -4.72
N SER A 32 -33.30 -19.28 -4.16
CA SER A 32 -33.59 -18.96 -2.76
C SER A 32 -33.11 -20.10 -1.87
N THR A 33 -32.26 -19.82 -0.88
CA THR A 33 -32.23 -20.59 0.38
C THR A 33 -31.82 -19.68 1.53
N SER A 34 -32.81 -19.36 2.35
CA SER A 34 -32.70 -18.82 3.70
C SER A 34 -31.96 -19.82 4.60
N SER A 35 -31.11 -19.34 5.52
CA SER A 35 -30.88 -19.97 6.82
C SER A 35 -30.26 -18.95 7.79
N ASP A 36 -31.00 -18.75 8.86
CA ASP A 36 -30.79 -17.94 10.05
C ASP A 36 -29.43 -18.13 10.73
N SER A 37 -28.94 -17.07 11.38
CA SER A 37 -28.32 -17.16 12.71
C SER A 37 -28.34 -15.80 13.39
N ALA A 38 -29.26 -15.69 14.34
CA ALA A 38 -29.43 -14.54 15.21
C ALA A 38 -28.46 -14.59 16.40
N SER A 39 -27.95 -13.40 16.71
CA SER A 39 -27.35 -12.85 17.93
C SER A 39 -27.24 -13.70 19.19
N SER A 40 -26.09 -13.55 19.87
CA SER A 40 -26.06 -13.32 21.32
C SER A 40 -24.93 -12.35 21.66
N ALA A 41 -25.32 -11.31 22.38
CA ALA A 41 -24.46 -10.32 23.00
C ALA A 41 -23.82 -10.91 24.26
N GLU A 42 -22.60 -10.46 24.60
CA GLU A 42 -22.11 -10.45 25.98
C GLU A 42 -21.33 -9.14 26.19
N SER A 43 -21.77 -8.39 27.19
CA SER A 43 -21.20 -7.15 27.68
C SER A 43 -20.21 -7.44 28.82
N GLY A 44 -19.14 -6.64 28.91
CA GLY A 44 -18.30 -6.46 30.11
C GLY A 44 -17.17 -5.49 29.77
N SER A 45 -17.13 -4.24 30.25
CA SER A 45 -16.87 -3.78 31.65
C SER A 45 -15.60 -4.46 32.17
N SER A 46 -14.51 -3.79 32.53
CA SER A 46 -14.33 -2.60 33.39
C SER A 46 -12.84 -2.19 33.28
N GLU A 47 -12.48 -0.89 33.30
CA GLU A 47 -11.76 -0.21 34.41
C GLU A 47 -10.27 -0.70 34.52
N GLU A 48 -9.19 0.06 34.67
CA GLU A 48 -8.84 1.34 35.29
C GLU A 48 -7.29 1.47 35.31
N SER A 49 -6.76 2.68 35.57
CA SER A 49 -5.37 3.06 35.96
C SER A 49 -4.68 3.96 34.92
N SER A 50 -4.67 5.29 35.04
CA SER A 50 -4.08 6.16 36.08
C SER A 50 -2.55 6.27 36.01
N SER A 51 -2.08 7.49 35.69
CA SER A 51 -1.03 8.28 36.37
C SER A 51 -0.13 9.02 35.37
N ASP A 52 -0.19 10.37 35.35
CA ASP A 52 0.72 11.30 36.06
C ASP A 52 2.14 11.20 35.44
N ASP A 53 2.85 12.23 34.96
CA ASP A 53 3.10 13.54 35.57
C ASP A 53 4.08 14.36 34.66
N GLU A 54 3.78 15.65 34.49
CA GLU A 54 4.68 16.82 34.51
C GLU A 54 5.82 17.11 33.49
N SER A 55 5.80 18.38 33.05
CA SER A 55 6.94 19.29 32.82
C SER A 55 7.92 18.97 31.67
N GLY A 56 8.15 19.83 30.66
CA GLY A 56 7.82 21.23 30.45
C GLY A 56 8.78 21.84 29.41
N SER A 57 8.61 23.13 29.16
CA SER A 57 9.60 24.09 28.64
C SER A 57 9.66 24.42 27.13
N GLU A 58 9.25 25.69 26.88
CA GLU A 58 9.78 26.74 25.96
C GLU A 58 9.50 26.55 24.45
N ASP A 59 8.44 27.16 23.87
CA ASP A 59 8.26 28.59 23.55
C ASP A 59 9.41 29.17 22.69
N GLU A 60 9.53 28.66 21.46
CA GLU A 60 10.19 29.38 20.36
C GLU A 60 9.09 29.87 19.41
N SER A 61 8.66 31.10 19.68
CA SER A 61 7.82 31.93 18.80
C SER A 61 8.54 32.19 17.47
N GLY A 62 8.40 31.25 16.52
CA GLY A 62 8.71 31.45 15.12
C GLY A 62 7.52 32.06 14.41
N SER A 63 7.66 33.32 13.99
CA SER A 63 6.69 34.01 13.14
C SER A 63 6.64 33.33 11.77
N ASP A 64 5.65 32.45 11.57
CA ASP A 64 5.37 31.88 10.26
C ASP A 64 4.46 32.87 9.51
N GLU A 65 5.07 33.60 8.59
CA GLU A 65 4.37 34.46 7.64
C GLU A 65 3.53 33.56 6.74
N GLY A 66 2.27 33.38 7.16
CA GLY A 66 1.25 32.59 6.50
C GLY A 66 1.18 32.90 5.02
N SER A 67 1.82 32.02 4.24
CA SER A 67 1.46 31.80 2.87
C SER A 67 0.15 31.03 2.94
N ASP A 68 -0.96 31.78 2.99
CA ASP A 68 -2.32 31.33 2.68
C ASP A 68 -2.33 30.83 1.23
N ASP A 69 -1.63 29.72 0.97
CA ASP A 69 -1.96 28.82 -0.10
C ASP A 69 -3.28 28.21 0.33
N SER A 70 -4.37 28.95 0.08
CA SER A 70 -5.72 28.41 0.00
C SER A 70 -5.77 27.50 -1.24
N GLY A 71 -4.84 26.54 -1.30
CA GLY A 71 -4.64 25.55 -2.31
C GLY A 71 -5.94 24.80 -2.40
N VAL A 72 -6.63 25.04 -3.50
CA VAL A 72 -7.87 24.35 -3.80
C VAL A 72 -7.55 22.87 -3.77
N ALA A 73 -8.13 22.14 -2.80
CA ALA A 73 -7.90 20.71 -2.64
C ALA A 73 -8.08 20.00 -4.00
N PRO A 74 -7.18 19.07 -4.36
CA PRO A 74 -7.26 18.43 -5.65
C PRO A 74 -8.54 17.60 -5.77
N THR A 75 -8.97 17.34 -6.99
CA THR A 75 -10.03 16.35 -7.20
C THR A 75 -9.49 14.94 -6.92
N LYS A 76 -10.36 14.01 -6.50
CA LYS A 76 -10.01 12.58 -6.33
C LYS A 76 -9.22 12.00 -7.51
N ALA A 77 -9.65 12.30 -8.73
CA ALA A 77 -8.98 11.81 -9.93
C ALA A 77 -7.56 12.39 -10.14
N ALA A 78 -7.33 13.63 -9.70
CA ALA A 78 -6.01 14.25 -9.76
C ALA A 78 -5.07 13.61 -8.72
N PHE A 79 -5.55 13.45 -7.49
CA PHE A 79 -4.82 12.75 -6.43
C PHE A 79 -4.46 11.32 -6.84
N ILE A 80 -5.43 10.52 -7.32
CA ILE A 80 -5.19 9.13 -7.77
C ILE A 80 -4.13 9.09 -8.88
N LYS A 81 -4.18 10.03 -9.83
CA LYS A 81 -3.20 10.10 -10.91
C LYS A 81 -1.78 10.37 -10.39
N GLU A 82 -1.65 11.27 -9.43
CA GLU A 82 -0.37 11.66 -8.84
C GLU A 82 0.19 10.54 -7.95
N ALA A 83 -0.64 9.93 -7.10
CA ALA A 83 -0.26 8.76 -6.30
C ALA A 83 0.14 7.56 -7.19
N ASP A 84 -0.61 7.26 -8.24
CA ASP A 84 -0.25 6.19 -9.19
C ASP A 84 1.06 6.48 -9.95
N GLU A 85 1.38 7.77 -10.17
CA GLU A 85 2.63 8.20 -10.80
C GLU A 85 3.82 8.03 -9.83
N ILE A 86 3.64 8.32 -8.54
CA ILE A 86 4.64 8.03 -7.49
C ILE A 86 4.95 6.53 -7.47
N CYS A 87 3.94 5.67 -7.30
CA CYS A 87 4.14 4.22 -7.25
C CYS A 87 4.79 3.68 -8.53
N GLY A 88 4.40 4.18 -9.71
CA GLY A 88 4.97 3.73 -10.97
C GLY A 88 6.42 4.15 -11.20
N ASN A 89 6.82 5.32 -10.69
CA ASN A 89 8.21 5.78 -10.76
C ASN A 89 9.10 4.98 -9.81
N GLU A 90 8.62 4.76 -8.59
CA GLU A 90 9.38 4.06 -7.56
C GLU A 90 9.50 2.55 -7.87
N ASP A 91 8.55 1.93 -8.58
CA ASP A 91 8.70 0.56 -9.10
C ASP A 91 9.90 0.42 -10.06
N ALA A 92 10.14 1.45 -10.89
CA ALA A 92 11.26 1.46 -11.82
C ALA A 92 12.59 1.62 -11.07
N VAL A 93 12.63 2.49 -10.05
CA VAL A 93 13.79 2.69 -9.17
C VAL A 93 14.08 1.41 -8.38
N MET A 94 13.07 0.84 -7.73
CA MET A 94 13.19 -0.41 -6.97
C MET A 94 13.72 -1.55 -7.85
N THR A 95 13.28 -1.66 -9.10
CA THR A 95 13.80 -2.67 -10.05
C THR A 95 15.30 -2.47 -10.34
N GLU A 96 15.74 -1.23 -10.50
CA GLU A 96 17.17 -0.90 -10.70
C GLU A 96 17.98 -1.20 -9.44
N GLU A 97 17.49 -0.81 -8.26
CA GLU A 97 18.14 -1.05 -6.98
C GLU A 97 18.23 -2.54 -6.63
N ILE A 98 17.19 -3.33 -6.90
CA ILE A 98 17.24 -4.80 -6.73
C ILE A 98 18.34 -5.38 -7.63
N ALA A 99 18.44 -4.91 -8.87
CA ALA A 99 19.45 -5.39 -9.81
C ALA A 99 20.87 -5.01 -9.37
N ASP A 100 21.05 -3.84 -8.79
CA ASP A 100 22.35 -3.39 -8.27
C ASP A 100 22.71 -4.11 -6.96
N PHE A 101 21.76 -4.24 -6.03
CA PHE A 101 21.91 -5.05 -4.82
C PHE A 101 22.29 -6.49 -5.15
N ALA A 102 21.64 -7.10 -6.15
CA ALA A 102 21.95 -8.45 -6.59
C ALA A 102 23.37 -8.57 -7.15
N LYS A 103 23.84 -7.58 -7.93
CA LYS A 103 25.23 -7.57 -8.45
C LYS A 103 26.24 -7.42 -7.31
N GLU A 104 26.01 -6.50 -6.39
CA GLU A 104 26.90 -6.21 -5.27
C GLU A 104 27.03 -7.40 -4.31
N ASN A 105 25.93 -8.09 -4.05
CA ASN A 105 25.88 -9.25 -3.16
C ASN A 105 26.09 -10.60 -3.89
N ASN A 106 26.46 -10.58 -5.18
CA ASN A 106 26.68 -11.78 -6.00
C ASN A 106 25.47 -12.74 -6.01
N ILE A 107 24.26 -12.19 -5.94
CA ILE A 107 23.02 -12.94 -6.06
C ILE A 107 22.84 -13.32 -7.54
N ASN A 108 22.73 -14.62 -7.81
CA ASN A 108 22.56 -15.11 -9.17
C ASN A 108 21.14 -14.86 -9.66
N THR A 109 20.96 -13.84 -10.50
CA THR A 109 19.66 -13.50 -11.10
C THR A 109 19.16 -14.53 -12.13
N GLU A 110 19.98 -15.50 -12.54
CA GLU A 110 19.58 -16.60 -13.43
C GLU A 110 18.89 -17.75 -12.67
N GLU A 111 19.15 -17.85 -11.37
CA GLU A 111 18.61 -18.85 -10.44
C GLU A 111 17.61 -18.19 -9.47
N GLU A 112 16.85 -19.02 -8.75
CA GLU A 112 15.98 -18.51 -7.70
C GLU A 112 16.85 -18.14 -6.50
N PRO A 113 16.78 -16.90 -5.98
CA PRO A 113 17.54 -16.50 -4.79
C PRO A 113 17.16 -17.37 -3.61
N THR A 114 18.11 -17.62 -2.71
CA THR A 114 17.82 -18.34 -1.46
C THR A 114 16.84 -17.53 -0.61
N GLU A 115 16.19 -18.18 0.35
CA GLU A 115 15.28 -17.49 1.28
C GLU A 115 15.99 -16.33 1.98
N ASP A 116 17.18 -16.56 2.53
CA ASP A 116 18.01 -15.49 3.14
C ASP A 116 18.30 -14.33 2.17
N GLN A 117 18.55 -14.60 0.88
CA GLN A 117 18.78 -13.56 -0.12
C GLN A 117 17.50 -12.77 -0.43
N GLN A 118 16.35 -13.43 -0.44
CA GLN A 118 15.06 -12.76 -0.63
C GLN A 118 14.74 -11.88 0.58
N ILE A 119 15.05 -12.34 1.80
CA ILE A 119 14.91 -11.54 3.03
C ILE A 119 15.80 -10.30 2.94
N GLU A 120 17.09 -10.46 2.63
CA GLU A 120 18.02 -9.34 2.49
C GLU A 120 17.56 -8.34 1.43
N VAL A 121 17.18 -8.79 0.23
CA VAL A 121 16.64 -7.91 -0.82
C VAL A 121 15.37 -7.19 -0.36
N PHE A 122 14.49 -7.91 0.35
CA PHE A 122 13.24 -7.36 0.81
C PHE A 122 13.44 -6.26 1.87
N HIS A 123 14.27 -6.50 2.88
CA HIS A 123 14.52 -5.51 3.94
C HIS A 123 15.41 -4.35 3.49
N GLU A 124 16.42 -4.60 2.64
CA GLU A 124 17.40 -3.56 2.27
C GLU A 124 16.95 -2.73 1.06
N VAL A 125 16.08 -3.27 0.20
CA VAL A 125 15.65 -2.59 -1.03
C VAL A 125 14.14 -2.38 -1.06
N VAL A 126 13.35 -3.44 -0.90
CA VAL A 126 11.90 -3.34 -1.11
C VAL A 126 11.23 -2.48 -0.04
N LEU A 127 11.42 -2.78 1.25
CA LEU A 127 10.79 -2.05 2.34
C LEU A 127 11.13 -0.55 2.35
N PRO A 128 12.39 -0.11 2.22
CA PRO A 128 12.72 1.32 2.17
C PRO A 128 12.05 2.06 1.01
N ASN A 129 11.94 1.41 -0.16
CA ASN A 129 11.24 2.00 -1.30
C ASN A 129 9.73 2.10 -1.06
N ILE A 130 9.11 1.10 -0.45
CA ILE A 130 7.67 1.15 -0.11
C ILE A 130 7.42 2.21 0.97
N ALA A 131 8.29 2.34 1.98
CA ALA A 131 8.21 3.38 3.00
C ALA A 131 8.29 4.78 2.38
N LYS A 132 9.25 5.00 1.46
CA LYS A 132 9.38 6.24 0.71
C LYS A 132 8.13 6.55 -0.13
N GLN A 133 7.55 5.54 -0.80
CA GLN A 133 6.28 5.70 -1.52
C GLN A 133 5.15 6.12 -0.57
N ALA A 134 5.05 5.50 0.61
CA ALA A 134 4.03 5.84 1.61
C ALA A 134 4.16 7.29 2.08
N GLU A 135 5.39 7.74 2.38
CA GLU A 135 5.67 9.12 2.77
C GLU A 135 5.34 10.13 1.67
N GLU A 136 5.71 9.84 0.41
CA GLU A 136 5.41 10.71 -0.72
C GLU A 136 3.90 10.83 -0.98
N ILE A 137 3.14 9.73 -0.85
CA ILE A 137 1.68 9.74 -0.97
C ILE A 137 1.03 10.49 0.21
N ALA A 138 1.51 10.28 1.43
CA ALA A 138 1.02 10.97 2.63
C ALA A 138 1.29 12.49 2.57
N ALA A 139 2.35 12.92 1.87
CA ALA A 139 2.64 14.32 1.64
C ALA A 139 1.72 14.99 0.60
N LEU A 140 0.98 14.21 -0.22
CA LEU A 140 -0.01 14.76 -1.13
C LEU A 140 -1.19 15.35 -0.35
N THR A 141 -1.70 16.50 -0.80
CA THR A 141 -2.93 17.06 -0.23
C THR A 141 -4.13 16.16 -0.58
N PRO A 142 -4.82 15.56 0.41
CA PRO A 142 -5.97 14.72 0.13
C PRO A 142 -7.11 15.51 -0.56
N PRO A 143 -7.93 14.86 -1.40
CA PRO A 143 -9.13 15.48 -1.94
C PRO A 143 -10.12 15.85 -0.83
N ALA A 144 -10.83 16.96 -1.01
CA ALA A 144 -11.83 17.39 -0.03
C ALA A 144 -12.91 16.31 0.19
N GLY A 145 -13.10 15.90 1.45
CA GLY A 145 -14.04 14.86 1.87
C GLY A 145 -13.50 13.43 1.83
N ASP A 146 -12.25 13.23 1.41
CA ASP A 146 -11.56 11.94 1.38
C ASP A 146 -10.37 11.91 2.36
N GLU A 147 -10.20 12.91 3.22
CA GLU A 147 -9.04 13.07 4.12
C GLU A 147 -8.82 11.84 5.00
N GLU A 148 -9.86 11.42 5.75
CA GLU A 148 -9.80 10.24 6.62
C GLU A 148 -9.53 8.95 5.83
N THR A 149 -9.98 8.85 4.57
CA THR A 149 -9.75 7.65 3.76
C THR A 149 -8.32 7.58 3.27
N VAL A 150 -7.73 8.72 2.88
CA VAL A 150 -6.32 8.77 2.48
C VAL A 150 -5.41 8.51 3.68
N GLU A 151 -5.70 9.13 4.82
CA GLU A 151 -4.99 8.91 6.08
C GLU A 151 -5.04 7.44 6.50
N ASP A 152 -6.22 6.80 6.49
CA ASP A 152 -6.36 5.38 6.80
C ASP A 152 -5.55 4.47 5.86
N ILE A 153 -5.44 4.81 4.57
CA ILE A 153 -4.60 4.05 3.62
C ILE A 153 -3.12 4.18 4.00
N THR A 154 -2.63 5.41 4.22
CA THR A 154 -1.21 5.67 4.50
C THR A 154 -0.79 5.17 5.88
N ASP A 155 -1.68 5.25 6.88
CA ASP A 155 -1.44 4.73 8.23
C ASP A 155 -1.40 3.20 8.23
N THR A 156 -2.33 2.56 7.51
CA THR A 156 -2.33 1.10 7.37
C THR A 156 -1.03 0.64 6.70
N LEU A 157 -0.63 1.29 5.61
CA LEU A 157 0.60 0.97 4.91
C LEU A 157 1.83 1.13 5.81
N SER A 158 1.91 2.24 6.55
CA SER A 158 3.03 2.51 7.46
C SER A 158 3.10 1.49 8.60
N SER A 159 1.96 1.10 9.16
CA SER A 159 1.88 0.04 10.19
C SER A 159 2.32 -1.31 9.64
N GLU A 160 1.83 -1.69 8.46
CA GLU A 160 2.17 -2.95 7.80
C GLU A 160 3.67 -3.01 7.39
N ILE A 161 4.27 -1.88 7.00
CA ILE A 161 5.72 -1.77 6.78
C ILE A 161 6.48 -1.99 8.08
N GLN A 162 6.07 -1.35 9.17
CA GLN A 162 6.72 -1.54 10.48
C GLN A 162 6.66 -3.00 10.92
N GLU A 163 5.50 -3.66 10.77
CA GLU A 163 5.35 -5.09 11.07
C GLU A 163 6.28 -5.95 10.19
N ALA A 164 6.42 -5.60 8.91
CA ALA A 164 7.33 -6.27 8.01
C ALA A 164 8.81 -6.07 8.38
N GLU A 165 9.19 -4.89 8.88
CA GLU A 165 10.54 -4.60 9.37
C GLU A 165 10.89 -5.41 10.63
N GLU A 166 9.91 -5.62 11.52
CA GLU A 166 10.08 -6.36 12.78
C GLU A 166 10.03 -7.89 12.59
N ALA A 167 9.51 -8.37 11.45
CA ALA A 167 9.39 -9.79 11.16
C ALA A 167 10.75 -10.44 10.85
N ASP A 168 11.06 -11.54 11.55
CA ASP A 168 12.18 -12.42 11.19
C ASP A 168 11.78 -13.28 9.97
N GLY A 169 11.99 -12.77 8.75
CA GLY A 169 11.79 -13.56 7.53
C GLY A 169 11.22 -12.76 6.35
N ILE A 170 10.88 -13.46 5.27
CA ILE A 170 10.13 -12.85 4.17
C ILE A 170 8.71 -12.70 4.69
N PRO A 171 8.15 -11.48 4.78
CA PRO A 171 6.76 -11.33 5.15
C PRO A 171 5.88 -12.08 4.17
N ASP A 172 4.83 -12.70 4.69
CA ASP A 172 3.82 -13.31 3.85
C ASP A 172 3.26 -12.26 2.88
N GLN A 173 2.79 -12.68 1.69
CA GLN A 173 2.13 -11.74 0.76
C GLN A 173 0.94 -11.01 1.39
N SER A 174 0.43 -11.51 2.51
CA SER A 174 -0.62 -10.89 3.30
C SER A 174 -0.17 -9.68 4.12
N THR A 175 1.12 -9.48 4.37
CA THR A 175 1.61 -8.43 5.29
C THR A 175 1.33 -7.02 4.77
N LEU A 176 1.25 -6.81 3.45
CA LEU A 176 0.87 -5.53 2.85
C LEU A 176 -0.51 -5.58 2.16
N GLU A 177 -1.29 -6.64 2.41
CA GLU A 177 -2.53 -6.92 1.69
C GLU A 177 -3.63 -5.93 2.09
N GLU A 178 -3.69 -5.49 3.35
CA GLU A 178 -4.75 -4.59 3.80
C GLU A 178 -4.57 -3.21 3.18
N ALA A 179 -3.36 -2.63 3.23
CA ALA A 179 -3.08 -1.36 2.58
C ALA A 179 -3.34 -1.45 1.07
N SER A 180 -2.88 -2.52 0.42
CA SER A 180 -3.09 -2.75 -1.02
C SER A 180 -4.59 -2.83 -1.37
N LYS A 181 -5.38 -3.49 -0.53
CA LYS A 181 -6.83 -3.58 -0.70
C LYS A 181 -7.51 -2.23 -0.53
N LYS A 182 -7.12 -1.44 0.48
CA LYS A 182 -7.66 -0.08 0.70
C LYS A 182 -7.29 0.85 -0.46
N ALA A 183 -6.05 0.81 -0.93
CA ALA A 183 -5.57 1.55 -2.10
C ALA A 183 -6.39 1.22 -3.36
N LYS A 184 -6.56 -0.07 -3.67
CA LYS A 184 -7.39 -0.55 -4.79
C LYS A 184 -8.86 -0.12 -4.64
N ALA A 185 -9.41 -0.19 -3.43
CA ALA A 185 -10.78 0.24 -3.15
C ALA A 185 -10.97 1.76 -3.34
N TYR A 186 -9.94 2.55 -3.05
CA TYR A 186 -9.94 3.99 -3.27
C TYR A 186 -9.82 4.39 -4.75
N GLY A 187 -9.26 3.49 -5.57
CA GLY A 187 -9.14 3.62 -7.02
C GLY A 187 -7.71 3.79 -7.54
N LEU A 188 -6.72 3.62 -6.66
CA LEU A 188 -5.31 3.50 -7.06
C LEU A 188 -5.14 2.23 -7.89
N LYS A 189 -4.43 2.34 -9.01
CA LYS A 189 -4.24 1.25 -9.97
C LYS A 189 -2.84 0.71 -9.98
N THR A 190 -1.86 1.55 -9.66
CA THR A 190 -0.45 1.19 -9.60
C THR A 190 -0.09 0.85 -8.16
N CYS A 191 -0.45 1.71 -7.20
CA CYS A 191 -0.19 1.45 -5.79
C CYS A 191 -0.99 0.23 -5.29
N GLY A 192 -0.30 -0.75 -4.72
CA GLY A 192 -0.89 -1.98 -4.18
C GLY A 192 -1.21 -3.04 -5.24
N SER A 193 -0.61 -2.97 -6.43
CA SER A 193 -0.82 -3.91 -7.55
C SER A 193 -0.27 -5.29 -7.29
#